data_AF-A0AAX0XPI2-F1
#
_entry.id   AF-A0AAX0XPI2-F1
#
_cell.length_a   1.000
_cell.length_b   1.000
_cell.length_c   1.000
_cell.angle_alpha   90.00
_cell.angle_beta   90.00
_cell.angle_gamma   90.00
#
_symmetry.space_group_name_H-M   'P 1'
#
loop_
_entity.id
_entity.type
_entity.pdbx_description
1 polymer ?
#
loop_
_entity_poly.entity_id
_entity_poly.type
_entity_poly.pdbx_seq_one_letter_code
_entity_poly.pdbx_strand_id
1 'polypeptide(L)' 'MVVTKALDALGLHWKRDPDFQPVKDAATIRLHVAVGGQVFELLVTGAKFFDTRADKGGGGAIDLAMHLLGSPQKTEKIVR' A
#
# COMPACT_ATOMS: atom_id res chain seq x y z
N MET A 1 -2.38 14.76 3.88
CA MET A 1 -1.38 13.85 4.47
C MET A 1 -0.79 13.00 3.35
N VAL A 2 0.54 12.79 3.33
CA VAL A 2 1.18 11.88 2.36
C VAL A 2 0.94 10.42 2.77
N VAL A 3 0.88 9.49 1.80
CA VAL A 3 0.51 8.09 2.05
C VAL A 3 1.39 7.42 3.12
N THR A 4 2.69 7.67 3.12
CA THR A 4 3.62 7.08 4.11
C THR A 4 3.27 7.46 5.54
N LYS A 5 2.90 8.72 5.81
CA LYS A 5 2.42 9.14 7.14
C LYS A 5 1.13 8.42 7.56
N ALA A 6 0.25 8.10 6.60
CA ALA A 6 -0.94 7.32 6.88
C ALA A 6 -0.60 5.87 7.25
N LEU A 7 0.35 5.26 6.52
CA LEU A 7 0.85 3.92 6.83
C LEU A 7 1.48 3.87 8.23
N ASP A 8 2.29 4.87 8.58
CA ASP A 8 2.89 5.00 9.91
C ASP A 8 1.82 5.15 11.00
N ALA A 9 0.80 5.99 10.77
CA ALA A 9 -0.30 6.18 11.72
C ALA A 9 -1.18 4.93 11.90
N LEU A 10 -1.28 4.08 10.87
CA LEU A 10 -1.94 2.77 10.94
C LEU A 10 -1.06 1.69 11.58
N GLY A 11 0.20 1.99 11.90
CA GLY A 11 1.15 1.03 12.47
C GLY A 11 1.55 -0.09 11.50
N LEU A 12 1.43 0.15 10.19
CA LEU A 12 1.74 -0.86 9.17
C LEU A 12 3.22 -0.85 8.82
N HIS A 13 3.79 -2.04 8.65
CA HIS A 13 5.16 -2.17 8.15
C HIS A 13 5.18 -2.01 6.63
N TRP A 14 6.04 -1.13 6.13
CA TRP A 14 6.19 -0.89 4.70
C TRP A 14 7.63 -0.60 4.32
N LYS A 15 7.98 -0.86 3.06
CA LYS A 15 9.26 -0.45 2.47
C LYS A 15 9.07 0.11 1.08
N ARG A 16 9.94 1.06 0.70
CA ARG A 16 10.04 1.52 -0.68
C ARG A 16 10.73 0.45 -1.53
N ASP A 17 10.30 0.32 -2.77
CA ASP A 17 11.02 -0.43 -3.79
C ASP A 17 12.13 0.44 -4.41
N PRO A 18 13.42 0.09 -4.23
CA PRO A 18 14.54 0.87 -4.76
C PRO A 18 14.70 0.75 -6.28
N ASP A 19 14.18 -0.33 -6.89
CA ASP A 19 14.37 -0.63 -8.31
C ASP A 19 13.25 -0.04 -9.18
N PHE A 20 12.20 0.51 -8.55
CA PHE A 20 11.09 1.14 -9.27
C PHE A 20 11.50 2.45 -9.94
N GLN A 21 11.34 2.50 -11.26
CA GLN A 21 11.54 3.71 -12.07
C GLN A 21 10.19 4.25 -12.56
N PRO A 22 9.79 5.46 -12.14
CA PRO A 22 8.54 6.06 -12.60
C PRO A 22 8.61 6.45 -14.08
N VAL A 23 7.53 6.19 -14.82
CA VAL A 23 7.45 6.53 -16.26
C VAL A 23 6.64 7.79 -16.53
N LYS A 24 5.48 7.97 -15.84
CA LYS A 24 4.54 9.06 -16.12
C LYS A 24 4.77 10.30 -15.25
N ASP A 25 5.03 10.07 -13.97
CA ASP A 25 5.25 11.13 -12.99
C ASP A 25 6.45 10.76 -12.12
N ALA A 26 7.51 11.56 -12.21
CA ALA A 26 8.78 11.34 -11.53
C ALA A 26 8.69 11.34 -9.99
N ALA A 27 7.62 11.90 -9.42
CA ALA A 27 7.35 11.85 -7.98
C ALA A 27 6.71 10.53 -7.54
N THR A 28 6.30 9.67 -8.49
CA THR A 28 5.71 8.38 -8.17
C THR A 28 6.76 7.43 -7.60
N ILE A 29 6.43 6.81 -6.48
CA ILE A 29 7.24 5.75 -5.85
C ILE A 29 6.42 4.48 -5.74
N ARG A 30 7.09 3.33 -5.67
CA ARG A 30 6.44 2.05 -5.37
C ARG A 30 6.74 1.64 -3.94
N LEU A 31 5.71 1.23 -3.20
CA LEU A 31 5.78 0.75 -1.83
C LEU A 31 5.28 -0.70 -1.75
N HIS A 32 5.93 -1.48 -0.89
CA HIS A 32 5.47 -2.79 -0.44
C HIS A 32 4.96 -2.66 1.00
N VAL A 33 3.67 -2.90 1.22
CA VAL A 33 2.99 -2.75 2.53
C VAL A 33 2.52 -4.10 3.04
N ALA A 34 2.96 -4.51 4.23
CA ALA A 34 2.56 -5.76 4.84
C ALA A 34 1.31 -5.57 5.72
N VAL A 35 0.27 -6.36 5.45
CA VAL A 35 -1.00 -6.36 6.21
C VAL A 35 -1.43 -7.82 6.39
N GLY A 36 -1.40 -8.30 7.64
CA GLY A 36 -1.80 -9.65 8.09
C GLY A 36 -1.55 -10.79 7.11
N GLY A 37 -0.29 -10.96 6.73
CA GLY A 37 0.20 -12.05 5.87
C GLY A 37 0.17 -11.75 4.37
N GLN A 38 -0.45 -10.66 3.94
CA GLN A 38 -0.41 -10.18 2.56
C GLN A 38 0.54 -9.00 2.38
N VAL A 39 1.18 -8.91 1.21
CA VAL A 39 1.93 -7.72 0.79
C VAL A 39 1.21 -7.04 -0.37
N PHE A 40 0.85 -5.78 -0.16
CA PHE A 40 0.28 -4.89 -1.16
C PHE A 40 1.40 -4.16 -1.90
N GLU A 41 1.23 -3.96 -3.21
CA GLU A 41 2.13 -3.20 -4.05
C GLU A 41 1.44 -1.91 -4.48
N LEU A 42 1.86 -0.77 -3.92
CA LEU A 42 1.22 0.51 -4.13
C LEU A 42 2.14 1.45 -4.92
N LEU A 43 1.64 1.99 -6.02
CA LEU A 43 2.19 3.22 -6.62
C LEU A 43 1.64 4.41 -5.85
N VAL A 44 2.52 5.31 -5.43
CA VAL A 44 2.18 6.45 -4.58
C VAL A 44 2.71 7.74 -5.19
N THR A 45 1.83 8.72 -5.32
CA THR A 45 2.17 10.08 -5.74
C THR A 45 1.57 11.07 -4.74
N GLY A 46 2.39 11.52 -3.80
CA GLY A 46 1.94 12.40 -2.71
C GLY A 46 0.88 11.76 -1.81
N ALA A 47 -0.38 12.20 -1.94
CA ALA A 47 -1.51 11.69 -1.16
C ALA A 47 -2.34 10.62 -1.90
N LYS A 48 -2.04 10.35 -3.18
CA LYS A 48 -2.74 9.35 -3.98
C LYS A 48 -2.00 8.03 -3.94
N PHE A 49 -2.74 6.93 -4.00
CA PHE A 49 -2.18 5.59 -4.17
C PHE A 49 -2.94 4.81 -5.25
N PHE A 50 -2.29 3.83 -5.83
CA PHE A 50 -2.85 2.87 -6.76
C PHE A 50 -2.23 1.50 -6.51
N ASP A 51 -3.06 0.50 -6.25
CA ASP A 51 -2.69 -0.90 -6.08
C ASP A 51 -2.63 -1.58 -7.45
N THR A 52 -1.42 -1.95 -7.88
CA THR A 52 -1.17 -2.55 -9.19
C THR A 52 -1.76 -3.95 -9.32
N ARG A 53 -2.01 -4.65 -8.21
CA ARG A 53 -2.52 -6.03 -8.20
C ARG A 53 -4.04 -6.06 -8.18
N ALA A 54 -4.66 -5.08 -7.54
CA ALA A 54 -6.11 -4.99 -7.41
C ALA A 54 -6.77 -4.10 -8.49
N ASP A 55 -5.98 -3.35 -9.26
CA ASP A 55 -6.45 -2.33 -10.22
C ASP A 55 -7.40 -1.31 -9.55
N LYS A 56 -7.02 -0.86 -8.35
CA LYS A 56 -7.80 0.06 -7.52
C LYS A 56 -6.90 1.14 -6.93
N GLY A 57 -7.45 2.33 -6.75
CA GLY A 57 -6.72 3.44 -6.14
C GLY A 57 -7.65 4.36 -5.36
N GLY A 58 -7.04 5.30 -4.65
CA GLY A 58 -7.75 6.26 -3.82
C GLY A 58 -6.87 7.42 -3.40
N GLY A 59 -7.45 8.35 -2.65
CA GLY A 59 -6.80 9.57 -2.19
C GLY A 59 -6.94 9.78 -0.69
N GLY A 60 -5.81 9.90 -0.01
CA GLY A 60 -5.77 10.21 1.42
C GLY A 60 -5.93 9.00 2.34
N ALA A 61 -6.06 9.29 3.63
CA ALA A 61 -5.91 8.31 4.70
C ALA A 61 -7.04 7.30 4.77
N ILE A 62 -8.27 7.79 4.61
CA ILE A 62 -9.48 6.99 4.79
C ILE A 62 -9.58 5.98 3.65
N ASP A 63 -9.44 6.42 2.40
CA ASP A 63 -9.41 5.54 1.23
C ASP A 63 -8.33 4.47 1.37
N LEU A 64 -7.13 4.85 1.83
CA LEU A 64 -6.02 3.92 2.06
C LEU A 64 -6.37 2.87 3.13
N ALA A 65 -6.89 3.31 4.28
CA ALA A 65 -7.27 2.41 5.37
C ALA A 65 -8.38 1.44 4.92
N MET A 66 -9.39 1.93 4.22
CA MET A 66 -10.47 1.10 3.68
C MET A 66 -9.95 0.08 2.67
N HIS A 67 -9.04 0.47 1.77
CA HIS A 67 -8.45 -0.44 0.78
C HIS A 67 -7.62 -1.55 1.44
N LEU A 68 -6.74 -1.19 2.38
CA LEU A 68 -5.80 -2.11 3.01
C LEU A 68 -6.46 -3.03 4.06
N LEU A 69 -7.34 -2.48 4.89
CA LEU A 69 -7.92 -3.18 6.05
C LEU A 69 -9.32 -3.73 5.78
N GLY A 70 -10.02 -3.23 4.76
CA GLY A 70 -11.33 -3.74 4.35
C GLY A 70 -11.26 -4.97 3.46
N SER A 71 -10.07 -5.33 2.96
CA SER A 71 -9.86 -6.52 2.13
C SER A 71 -9.75 -7.79 3.00
N PRO A 72 -10.42 -8.90 2.65
CA PRO A 72 -10.29 -10.14 3.41
C PRO A 72 -8.84 -10.65 3.40
N GLN A 73 -8.29 -10.86 4.58
CA GLN A 73 -6.91 -11.31 4.75
C GLN A 73 -6.84 -12.84 4.71
N LYS A 74 -5.94 -13.39 3.90
CA LYS A 74 -5.70 -14.85 3.87
C LYS A 74 -4.92 -15.24 5.12
N THR A 75 -5.63 -15.71 6.15
CA THR A 75 -5.00 -16.39 7.28
C THR A 75 -4.51 -17.77 6.83
N GLU A 76 -3.20 -17.98 6.76
CA GLU A 76 -2.64 -19.32 6.72
C GLU A 76 -2.88 -19.98 8.08
N LYS A 77 -3.76 -21.00 8.11
CA LYS A 77 -3.86 -21.89 9.26
C LYS A 77 -2.59 -22.73 9.28
N ILE A 78 -1.71 -22.47 10.23
CA ILE A 78 -0.61 -23.38 10.55
C ILE A 78 -1.26 -24.71 10.93
N VAL A 79 -1.14 -25.71 10.06
CA VAL A 79 -1.55 -27.09 10.35
C VAL A 79 -0.64 -27.57 11.49
N ARG A 80 -1.25 -27.82 12.65
CA ARG A 80 -0.59 -28.44 13.80
C ARG A 80 -0.34 -29.91 13.55
#